data_AF-A0A932EZC0-F1
#
_entry.id   AF-A0A932EZC0-F1
#
_cell.length_a   1.000
_cell.length_b   1.000
_cell.length_c   1.000
_cell.angle_alpha   90.00
_cell.angle_beta   90.00
_cell.angle_gamma   90.00
#
_symmetry.space_group_name_H-M   'P 1'
#
loop_
_entity.id
_entity.type
_entity.pdbx_description
1 polymer ?
#
loop_
_entity_poly.entity_id
_entity_poly.type
_entity_poly.pdbx_seq_one_letter_code
_entity_poly.pdbx_strand_id
1 'polypeptide(L)'
;MTASTASTGQLEYTEAELLASHDYAEPLFAGGIRCHGGFDAEGRYVSPRTRHRVPAIAAWQAKHSTDFGTDLLGLPLDTWPEHYPNVAQARFLVSAGVPEPVISTLTRIGTVEGFGAMIRHSVVPDLRRVVDEDVRGTALAHLGGGLYEAHARDEAGFEDEGGHKQMWFAARDVAFEDPVTEDETALMLQRMGIPVGAGGRPDAAARRALPERTWPSDTDADLELLTTRMVRLLLIEISAFHAFAWAEELLADPDLVAGDGEAARLVSYIRADETPHVEYLRTVLSELRDRTVVGDGGRRHPGAVLVGGTWDRALAQSLGPNRADGLEVTWREVVHAIGDRPGSADLLHEFDALGSARRQADGTWVQAAAA
;
A
#
# COMPACT_ATOMS: atom_id res chain seq x y z
N MET A 1 -10.40 19.62 -11.42
CA MET A 1 -11.86 19.77 -11.58
C MET A 1 -12.47 18.44 -11.21
N THR A 2 -13.23 18.39 -10.12
CA THR A 2 -13.85 17.17 -9.60
C THR A 2 -14.94 16.72 -10.57
N ALA A 3 -14.75 15.56 -11.19
CA ALA A 3 -15.84 14.88 -11.89
C ALA A 3 -16.95 14.63 -10.85
N SER A 4 -18.12 15.22 -11.07
CA SER A 4 -19.31 14.91 -10.29
C SER A 4 -19.70 13.47 -10.63
N THR A 5 -19.28 12.53 -9.78
CA THR A 5 -19.76 11.15 -9.82
C THR A 5 -21.22 11.17 -9.44
N ALA A 6 -22.10 10.96 -10.42
CA ALA A 6 -23.51 10.74 -10.16
C ALA A 6 -23.63 9.50 -9.25
N SER A 7 -24.13 9.69 -8.03
CA SER A 7 -24.45 8.60 -7.12
C SER A 7 -25.51 7.71 -7.78
N THR A 8 -25.07 6.57 -8.29
CA THR A 8 -25.98 5.49 -8.66
C THR A 8 -26.58 4.99 -7.34
N GLY A 9 -27.89 5.01 -7.17
CA GLY A 9 -28.54 4.47 -5.96
C GLY A 9 -28.37 2.94 -5.78
N GLN A 10 -27.53 2.30 -6.61
CA GLN A 10 -27.15 0.90 -6.51
C GLN A 10 -26.19 0.70 -5.34
N LEU A 11 -26.45 -0.33 -4.54
CA LEU A 11 -25.63 -0.68 -3.37
C LEU A 11 -25.18 -2.14 -3.39
N GLU A 12 -25.77 -2.96 -4.26
CA GLU A 12 -25.46 -4.36 -4.47
C GLU A 12 -24.76 -4.49 -5.82
N TYR A 13 -23.58 -5.09 -5.81
CA TYR A 13 -22.74 -5.26 -6.98
C TYR A 13 -22.29 -6.71 -7.07
N THR A 14 -22.35 -7.25 -8.28
CA THR A 14 -21.75 -8.55 -8.60
C THR A 14 -20.24 -8.46 -8.67
N GLU A 15 -19.57 -9.60 -8.52
CA GLU A 15 -18.12 -9.70 -8.72
C GLU A 15 -17.71 -9.19 -10.11
N ALA A 16 -18.47 -9.54 -11.16
CA ALA A 16 -18.20 -9.07 -12.51
C ALA A 16 -18.27 -7.54 -12.65
N GLU A 17 -19.22 -6.88 -11.96
CA GLU A 17 -19.30 -5.41 -11.97
C GLU A 17 -18.09 -4.80 -11.25
N LEU A 18 -17.70 -5.32 -10.08
CA LEU A 18 -16.56 -4.80 -9.32
C LEU A 18 -15.21 -5.02 -10.01
N LEU A 19 -15.11 -6.04 -10.87
CA LEU A 19 -13.92 -6.34 -11.67
C LEU A 19 -13.91 -5.65 -13.05
N ALA A 20 -14.97 -4.93 -13.43
CA ALA A 20 -15.08 -4.34 -14.75
C ALA A 20 -14.25 -3.06 -14.90
N SER A 21 -13.39 -3.04 -15.92
CA SER A 21 -12.69 -1.85 -16.39
C SER A 21 -13.57 -1.03 -17.35
N HIS A 22 -13.17 0.22 -17.57
CA HIS A 22 -13.71 1.03 -18.66
C HIS A 22 -13.24 0.50 -20.01
N ASP A 23 -13.96 0.87 -21.06
CA ASP A 23 -13.51 0.60 -22.43
C ASP A 23 -12.38 1.58 -22.78
N TYR A 24 -11.14 1.08 -22.81
CA TYR A 24 -9.96 1.88 -23.14
C TYR A 24 -9.87 2.13 -24.65
N ALA A 25 -9.51 3.34 -25.05
CA ALA A 25 -9.14 3.65 -26.43
C ALA A 25 -7.78 3.04 -26.77
N GLU A 26 -6.83 3.11 -25.84
CA GLU A 26 -5.49 2.54 -25.98
C GLU A 26 -5.07 1.85 -24.67
N PRO A 27 -4.47 0.65 -24.71
CA PRO A 27 -3.92 0.00 -23.52
C PRO A 27 -2.64 0.70 -23.04
N LEU A 28 -2.34 0.56 -21.75
CA LEU A 28 -1.05 0.97 -21.20
C LEU A 28 0.03 -0.07 -21.49
N PHE A 29 1.14 0.36 -22.08
CA PHE A 29 2.36 -0.43 -22.21
C PHE A 29 3.53 0.29 -21.56
N ALA A 30 4.32 -0.44 -20.77
CA ALA A 30 5.56 0.06 -20.18
C ALA A 30 6.61 -1.04 -20.13
N GLY A 31 7.85 -0.75 -20.50
CA GLY A 31 8.94 -1.75 -20.50
C GLY A 31 8.63 -2.99 -21.36
N GLY A 32 7.84 -2.85 -22.43
CA GLY A 32 7.41 -3.96 -23.28
C GLY A 32 6.33 -4.87 -22.67
N ILE A 33 5.81 -4.55 -21.48
CA ILE A 33 4.75 -5.28 -20.80
C ILE A 33 3.43 -4.52 -20.97
N ARG A 34 2.34 -5.25 -21.21
CA ARG A 34 0.99 -4.67 -21.14
C ARG A 34 0.63 -4.52 -19.67
N CYS A 35 0.45 -3.30 -19.21
CA CYS A 35 0.00 -3.02 -17.85
C CYS A 35 -1.52 -2.99 -17.79
N HIS A 36 -2.08 -3.14 -16.60
CA HIS A 36 -3.48 -2.85 -16.37
C HIS A 36 -3.78 -1.35 -16.58
N GLY A 37 -5.06 -1.00 -16.67
CA GLY A 37 -5.45 0.37 -17.02
C GLY A 37 -5.23 0.67 -18.51
N GLY A 38 -5.44 1.93 -18.87
CA GLY A 38 -5.31 2.39 -20.25
C GLY A 38 -5.68 3.84 -20.39
N PHE A 39 -5.90 4.27 -21.62
CA PHE A 39 -6.17 5.66 -21.96
C PHE A 39 -7.56 5.83 -22.58
N ASP A 40 -8.21 6.95 -22.26
CA ASP A 40 -9.43 7.39 -22.93
C ASP A 40 -9.13 7.96 -24.33
N ALA A 41 -10.18 8.35 -25.07
CA ALA A 41 -10.05 8.91 -26.41
C ALA A 41 -9.31 10.26 -26.46
N GLU A 42 -9.12 10.92 -25.32
CA GLU A 42 -8.34 12.15 -25.19
C GLU A 42 -6.91 11.90 -24.65
N GLY A 43 -6.50 10.64 -24.51
CA GLY A 43 -5.17 10.26 -24.04
C GLY A 43 -4.98 10.43 -22.53
N ARG A 44 -6.06 10.51 -21.73
CA ARG A 44 -5.95 10.54 -20.26
C ARG A 44 -5.97 9.13 -19.71
N TYR A 45 -5.13 8.88 -18.72
CA TYR A 45 -5.08 7.60 -18.03
C TYR A 45 -6.40 7.32 -17.29
N VAL A 46 -6.84 6.06 -17.35
CA VAL A 46 -8.03 5.54 -16.69
C VAL A 46 -7.66 4.26 -15.96
N SER A 47 -7.78 4.31 -14.63
CA SER A 47 -7.46 3.22 -13.72
C SER A 47 -8.24 1.93 -14.01
N PRO A 48 -7.64 0.75 -13.77
CA PRO A 48 -8.29 -0.54 -13.91
C PRO A 48 -9.47 -0.70 -12.96
N ARG A 49 -10.50 -1.42 -13.42
CA ARG A 49 -11.58 -1.93 -12.55
C ARG A 49 -12.34 -0.83 -11.83
N THR A 50 -12.39 0.38 -12.41
CA THR A 50 -13.04 1.56 -11.81
C THR A 50 -14.42 1.85 -12.40
N ARG A 51 -14.90 1.08 -13.38
CA ARG A 51 -16.18 1.32 -14.05
C ARG A 51 -17.36 1.37 -13.08
N HIS A 52 -17.39 0.41 -12.16
CA HIS A 52 -18.41 0.35 -11.11
C HIS A 52 -17.83 0.52 -9.71
N ARG A 53 -16.57 0.12 -9.47
CA ARG A 53 -15.95 0.16 -8.14
C ARG A 53 -15.91 1.55 -7.53
N VAL A 54 -15.54 2.58 -8.30
CA VAL A 54 -15.49 3.96 -7.78
C VAL A 54 -16.89 4.52 -7.46
N PRO A 55 -17.89 4.41 -8.35
CA PRO A 55 -19.28 4.74 -8.00
C PRO A 55 -19.83 3.95 -6.81
N ALA A 56 -19.50 2.66 -6.69
CA ALA A 56 -19.93 1.81 -5.59
C ALA A 56 -19.38 2.29 -4.24
N ILE A 57 -18.08 2.59 -4.17
CA ILE A 57 -17.45 3.16 -2.98
C ILE A 57 -18.14 4.46 -2.57
N ALA A 58 -18.38 5.36 -3.51
CA ALA A 58 -19.08 6.62 -3.21
C ALA A 58 -20.51 6.38 -2.68
N ALA A 59 -21.24 5.41 -3.23
CA ALA A 59 -22.58 5.04 -2.78
C ALA A 59 -22.57 4.43 -1.37
N TRP A 60 -21.61 3.56 -1.06
CA TRP A 60 -21.46 2.98 0.28
C TRP A 60 -21.04 4.03 1.31
N GLN A 61 -20.16 4.96 0.97
CA GLN A 61 -19.80 6.09 1.84
C GLN A 61 -21.00 7.00 2.12
N ALA A 62 -21.81 7.32 1.09
CA ALA A 62 -23.03 8.10 1.27
C ALA A 62 -24.06 7.37 2.15
N LYS A 63 -24.19 6.04 1.98
CA LYS A 63 -25.02 5.21 2.85
C LYS A 63 -24.51 5.21 4.29
N HIS A 64 -23.20 5.01 4.51
CA HIS A 64 -22.57 5.05 5.83
C HIS A 64 -22.87 6.38 6.53
N SER A 65 -22.69 7.50 5.83
CA SER A 65 -23.03 8.84 6.35
C SER A 65 -24.52 8.96 6.71
N THR A 66 -25.42 8.40 5.90
CA THR A 66 -26.87 8.41 6.16
C THR A 66 -27.25 7.55 7.36
N ASP A 67 -26.64 6.37 7.51
CA ASP A 67 -26.96 5.39 8.55
C ASP A 67 -26.39 5.80 9.92
N PHE A 68 -25.18 6.37 9.95
CA PHE A 68 -24.45 6.61 11.20
C PHE A 68 -24.23 8.09 11.54
N GLY A 69 -24.23 8.99 10.55
CA GLY A 69 -23.97 10.42 10.76
C GLY A 69 -22.54 10.73 11.25
N THR A 70 -21.61 9.80 11.07
CA THR A 70 -20.20 9.90 11.46
C THR A 70 -19.31 10.11 10.23
N ASP A 71 -18.16 10.76 10.42
CA ASP A 71 -17.16 10.86 9.38
C ASP A 71 -16.46 9.50 9.16
N LEU A 72 -16.04 9.23 7.93
CA LEU A 72 -15.16 8.10 7.63
C LEU A 72 -13.87 8.21 8.45
N LEU A 73 -13.28 7.05 8.76
CA LEU A 73 -12.03 6.94 9.50
C LEU A 73 -10.96 7.89 8.91
N GLY A 74 -10.38 8.73 9.75
CA GLY A 74 -9.42 9.75 9.34
C GLY A 74 -8.09 9.13 8.91
N LEU A 75 -7.55 9.58 7.78
CA LEU A 75 -6.26 9.14 7.27
C LEU A 75 -5.19 10.17 7.66
N PRO A 76 -4.24 9.85 8.56
CA PRO A 76 -3.33 10.85 9.13
C PRO A 76 -2.11 11.08 8.24
N LEU A 77 -2.32 11.48 6.98
CA LEU A 77 -1.25 11.68 5.98
C LEU A 77 -0.13 12.57 6.52
N ASP A 78 -0.46 13.70 7.13
CA ASP A 78 0.53 14.66 7.67
C ASP A 78 1.35 14.15 8.86
N THR A 79 0.97 13.00 9.44
CA THR A 79 1.76 12.37 10.52
C THR A 79 2.89 11.50 10.00
N TRP A 80 2.80 11.11 8.72
CA TRP A 80 3.84 10.33 8.10
C TRP A 80 5.01 11.22 7.74
N PRO A 81 6.23 10.75 7.97
CA PRO A 81 7.42 11.49 7.59
C PRO A 81 7.66 11.53 6.10
N GLU A 82 8.57 12.43 5.73
CA GLU A 82 9.27 12.35 4.46
C GLU A 82 9.92 10.96 4.25
N HIS A 83 9.94 10.53 2.99
CA HIS A 83 10.61 9.32 2.55
C HIS A 83 12.11 9.37 2.88
N TYR A 84 12.70 8.22 3.22
CA TYR A 84 14.13 8.06 3.43
C TYR A 84 14.71 6.98 2.50
N PRO A 85 15.75 7.29 1.70
CA PRO A 85 16.37 8.60 1.56
C PRO A 85 15.39 9.62 0.96
N ASN A 86 15.51 10.88 1.34
CA ASN A 86 14.69 11.94 0.73
C ASN A 86 15.14 12.24 -0.71
N VAL A 87 14.45 13.14 -1.40
CA VAL A 87 14.76 13.45 -2.81
C VAL A 87 16.19 13.98 -2.97
N ALA A 88 16.63 14.89 -2.09
CA ALA A 88 17.99 15.44 -2.16
C ALA A 88 19.06 14.36 -1.97
N GLN A 89 18.86 13.46 -1.01
CA GLN A 89 19.73 12.32 -0.77
C GLN A 89 19.76 11.34 -1.96
N ALA A 90 18.60 11.02 -2.54
CA ALA A 90 18.52 10.12 -3.69
C ALA A 90 19.19 10.72 -4.93
N ARG A 91 18.96 12.02 -5.21
CA ARG A 91 19.63 12.77 -6.29
C ARG A 91 21.15 12.75 -6.13
N PHE A 92 21.62 13.00 -4.91
CA PHE A 92 23.04 12.94 -4.58
C PHE A 92 23.64 11.55 -4.86
N LEU A 93 22.99 10.47 -4.42
CA LEU A 93 23.47 9.10 -4.65
C LEU A 93 23.60 8.79 -6.14
N VAL A 94 22.56 9.07 -6.94
CA VAL A 94 22.59 8.84 -8.40
C VAL A 94 23.69 9.68 -9.05
N SER A 95 23.80 10.96 -8.70
CA SER A 95 24.79 11.88 -9.26
C SER A 95 26.24 11.50 -8.90
N ALA A 96 26.44 10.88 -7.74
CA ALA A 96 27.72 10.38 -7.27
C ALA A 96 28.10 9.00 -7.86
N GLY A 97 27.29 8.48 -8.79
CA GLY A 97 27.51 7.15 -9.39
C GLY A 97 27.20 6.00 -8.43
N VAL A 98 26.23 6.19 -7.53
CA VAL A 98 25.77 5.20 -6.54
C VAL A 98 24.25 4.98 -6.65
N PRO A 99 23.72 4.61 -7.83
CA PRO A 99 22.27 4.49 -8.02
C PRO A 99 21.65 3.27 -7.33
N GLU A 100 22.45 2.30 -6.90
CA GLU A 100 22.00 0.99 -6.39
C GLU A 100 20.98 1.08 -5.26
N PRO A 101 21.11 1.98 -4.25
CA PRO A 101 20.10 2.11 -3.20
C PRO A 101 18.74 2.60 -3.72
N VAL A 102 18.73 3.46 -4.75
CA VAL A 102 17.48 3.94 -5.38
C VAL A 102 16.84 2.80 -6.17
N ILE A 103 17.63 2.06 -6.96
CA ILE A 103 17.19 0.90 -7.73
C ILE A 103 16.60 -0.19 -6.82
N SER A 104 17.28 -0.53 -5.73
CA SER A 104 16.78 -1.49 -4.72
C SER A 104 15.50 -0.98 -4.06
N THR A 105 15.41 0.31 -3.74
CA THR A 105 14.18 0.90 -3.19
C THR A 105 12.99 0.77 -4.12
N LEU A 106 13.12 1.11 -5.41
CA LEU A 106 12.05 0.94 -6.41
C LEU A 106 11.64 -0.53 -6.57
N THR A 107 12.62 -1.44 -6.57
CA THR A 107 12.40 -2.90 -6.64
C THR A 107 11.63 -3.40 -5.41
N ARG A 108 11.99 -2.91 -4.23
CA ARG A 108 11.34 -3.26 -2.98
C ARG A 108 9.90 -2.75 -2.94
N ILE A 109 9.65 -1.51 -3.38
CA ILE A 109 8.29 -0.97 -3.47
C ILE A 109 7.43 -1.86 -4.37
N GLY A 110 7.85 -2.12 -5.62
CA GLY A 110 7.10 -2.99 -6.52
C GLY A 110 6.88 -4.40 -5.97
N THR A 111 7.84 -4.94 -5.23
CA THR A 111 7.70 -6.24 -4.55
C THR A 111 6.65 -6.20 -3.44
N VAL A 112 6.64 -5.13 -2.63
CA VAL A 112 5.69 -4.90 -1.55
C VAL A 112 4.27 -4.77 -2.10
N GLU A 113 4.08 -3.96 -3.14
CA GLU A 113 2.78 -3.73 -3.78
C GLU A 113 2.23 -5.06 -4.32
N GLY A 114 3.05 -5.82 -5.05
CA GLY A 114 2.68 -7.17 -5.49
C GLY A 114 2.24 -8.13 -4.37
N PHE A 115 2.73 -7.95 -3.13
CA PHE A 115 2.25 -8.73 -1.98
C PHE A 115 0.90 -8.27 -1.44
N GLY A 116 0.46 -7.05 -1.72
CA GLY A 116 -0.91 -6.59 -1.46
C GLY A 116 -1.95 -7.54 -2.06
N ALA A 117 -1.61 -8.23 -3.15
CA ALA A 117 -2.44 -9.27 -3.76
C ALA A 117 -2.81 -10.44 -2.82
N MET A 118 -2.08 -10.65 -1.72
CA MET A 118 -2.39 -11.67 -0.73
C MET A 118 -3.71 -11.42 0.01
N ILE A 119 -4.27 -10.20 -0.06
CA ILE A 119 -5.56 -9.88 0.57
C ILE A 119 -6.71 -10.74 0.02
N ARG A 120 -6.62 -11.25 -1.22
CA ARG A 120 -7.59 -12.20 -1.80
C ARG A 120 -7.75 -13.49 -1.01
N HIS A 121 -6.75 -13.85 -0.21
CA HIS A 121 -6.77 -15.04 0.64
C HIS A 121 -7.30 -14.76 2.05
N SER A 122 -7.85 -13.58 2.30
CA SER A 122 -8.48 -13.26 3.58
C SER A 122 -9.78 -14.03 3.75
N VAL A 123 -9.95 -14.64 4.92
CA VAL A 123 -11.22 -15.28 5.28
C VAL A 123 -12.17 -14.18 5.75
N VAL A 124 -13.28 -14.03 5.05
CA VAL A 124 -14.40 -13.19 5.50
C VAL A 124 -15.36 -14.09 6.27
N PRO A 125 -15.55 -13.89 7.60
CA PRO A 125 -16.48 -14.71 8.37
C PRO A 125 -17.92 -14.45 7.94
N ASP A 126 -18.88 -15.29 8.39
CA ASP A 126 -20.31 -15.00 8.19
C ASP A 126 -20.68 -13.74 8.98
N LEU A 127 -20.66 -12.59 8.31
CA LEU A 127 -20.89 -11.27 8.90
C LEU A 127 -22.21 -11.19 9.65
N ARG A 128 -23.24 -11.93 9.24
CA ARG A 128 -24.56 -11.97 9.91
C ARG A 128 -24.52 -12.62 11.29
N ARG A 129 -23.46 -13.38 11.59
CA ARG A 129 -23.24 -14.00 12.89
C ARG A 129 -22.41 -13.13 13.82
N VAL A 130 -21.50 -12.35 13.27
CA VAL A 130 -20.46 -11.62 14.03
C VAL A 130 -20.71 -10.12 14.10
N VAL A 131 -21.63 -9.58 13.30
CA VAL A 131 -22.10 -8.21 13.33
C VAL A 131 -23.61 -8.21 13.60
N ASP A 132 -24.07 -7.37 14.52
CA ASP A 132 -25.48 -7.34 14.94
C ASP A 132 -26.39 -6.67 13.90
N GLU A 133 -25.92 -5.56 13.34
CA GLU A 133 -26.66 -4.77 12.37
C GLU A 133 -26.52 -5.36 10.95
N ASP A 134 -27.55 -5.16 10.11
CA ASP A 134 -27.53 -5.62 8.71
C ASP A 134 -26.41 -4.95 7.91
N VAL A 135 -25.65 -5.78 7.18
CA VAL A 135 -24.51 -5.38 6.35
C VAL A 135 -24.84 -5.38 4.85
N ARG A 136 -26.06 -5.75 4.44
CA ARG A 136 -26.46 -5.70 3.04
C ARG A 136 -26.37 -4.27 2.48
N GLY A 137 -25.94 -4.17 1.23
CA GLY A 137 -25.73 -2.91 0.55
C GLY A 137 -24.58 -2.06 1.12
N THR A 138 -23.61 -2.67 1.80
CA THR A 138 -22.42 -1.97 2.31
C THR A 138 -21.13 -2.51 1.70
N ALA A 139 -20.03 -1.77 1.79
CA ALA A 139 -18.73 -2.22 1.28
C ALA A 139 -18.27 -3.51 2.00
N LEU A 140 -18.54 -3.63 3.31
CA LEU A 140 -18.22 -4.79 4.13
C LEU A 140 -18.81 -6.10 3.56
N ALA A 141 -20.03 -6.06 3.02
CA ALA A 141 -20.66 -7.24 2.39
C ALA A 141 -20.00 -7.63 1.05
N HIS A 142 -19.25 -6.73 0.43
CA HIS A 142 -18.63 -6.93 -0.89
C HIS A 142 -17.13 -7.29 -0.82
N LEU A 143 -16.56 -7.44 0.38
CA LEU A 143 -15.14 -7.80 0.58
C LEU A 143 -14.72 -9.02 -0.26
N GLY A 144 -15.35 -10.17 0.02
CA GLY A 144 -15.15 -11.40 -0.73
C GLY A 144 -15.96 -11.48 -2.03
N GLY A 145 -16.81 -10.47 -2.29
CA GLY A 145 -17.68 -10.39 -3.46
C GLY A 145 -17.08 -9.65 -4.65
N GLY A 146 -15.79 -9.31 -4.60
CA GLY A 146 -15.05 -8.70 -5.70
C GLY A 146 -14.04 -7.64 -5.28
N LEU A 147 -14.20 -7.00 -4.11
CA LEU A 147 -13.27 -5.93 -3.68
C LEU A 147 -11.84 -6.43 -3.48
N TYR A 148 -11.66 -7.56 -2.78
CA TYR A 148 -10.33 -8.13 -2.58
C TYR A 148 -9.71 -8.68 -3.86
N GLU A 149 -10.53 -9.26 -4.75
CA GLU A 149 -10.02 -9.75 -6.03
C GLU A 149 -9.64 -8.60 -6.96
N ALA A 150 -10.42 -7.50 -6.97
CA ALA A 150 -10.09 -6.30 -7.73
C ALA A 150 -8.74 -5.72 -7.28
N HIS A 151 -8.61 -5.43 -5.98
CA HIS A 151 -7.35 -4.93 -5.40
C HIS A 151 -6.20 -5.88 -5.74
N ALA A 152 -6.40 -7.19 -5.56
CA ALA A 152 -5.30 -8.12 -5.75
C ALA A 152 -4.86 -8.29 -7.21
N ARG A 153 -5.76 -8.11 -8.19
CA ARG A 153 -5.40 -8.07 -9.62
C ARG A 153 -4.71 -6.77 -9.99
N ASP A 154 -5.02 -5.69 -9.29
CA ASP A 154 -4.36 -4.41 -9.50
C ASP A 154 -2.91 -4.51 -9.01
N GLU A 155 -2.67 -5.11 -7.84
CA GLU A 155 -1.31 -5.31 -7.32
C GLU A 155 -0.42 -6.25 -8.13
N ALA A 156 -0.92 -7.46 -8.44
CA ALA A 156 -0.10 -8.54 -9.00
C ALA A 156 -0.24 -8.73 -10.51
N GLY A 157 -1.21 -8.07 -11.14
CA GLY A 157 -1.63 -8.33 -12.51
C GLY A 157 -2.66 -9.47 -12.62
N PHE A 158 -3.18 -9.66 -13.83
CA PHE A 158 -4.15 -10.70 -14.16
C PHE A 158 -4.06 -11.05 -15.64
N GLU A 159 -4.06 -12.35 -15.95
CA GLU A 159 -3.93 -12.86 -17.33
C GLU A 159 -2.69 -12.30 -18.06
N ASP A 160 -2.89 -11.49 -19.10
CA ASP A 160 -1.83 -10.87 -19.91
C ASP A 160 -1.46 -9.45 -19.43
N GLU A 161 -2.10 -8.95 -18.38
CA GLU A 161 -1.86 -7.62 -17.81
C GLU A 161 -0.96 -7.69 -16.57
N GLY A 162 0.12 -6.89 -16.57
CA GLY A 162 0.93 -6.61 -15.39
C GLY A 162 0.23 -5.62 -14.45
N GLY A 163 0.36 -5.84 -13.14
CA GLY A 163 -0.13 -4.93 -12.10
C GLY A 163 0.95 -3.98 -11.59
N HIS A 164 0.70 -3.38 -10.43
CA HIS A 164 1.60 -2.40 -9.81
C HIS A 164 3.03 -2.92 -9.66
N LYS A 165 3.21 -4.21 -9.30
CA LYS A 165 4.54 -4.83 -9.23
C LYS A 165 5.31 -4.67 -10.54
N GLN A 166 4.70 -5.04 -11.66
CA GLN A 166 5.34 -4.97 -12.98
C GLN A 166 5.51 -3.52 -13.44
N MET A 167 4.57 -2.63 -13.11
CA MET A 167 4.68 -1.20 -13.42
C MET A 167 5.84 -0.54 -12.69
N TRP A 168 6.04 -0.85 -11.40
CA TRP A 168 7.21 -0.37 -10.64
C TRP A 168 8.53 -0.87 -11.21
N PHE A 169 8.58 -2.13 -11.64
CA PHE A 169 9.77 -2.68 -12.29
C PHE A 169 10.02 -2.01 -13.63
N ALA A 170 8.99 -1.79 -14.45
CA ALA A 170 9.11 -1.05 -15.69
C ALA A 170 9.57 0.40 -15.47
N ALA A 171 9.06 1.10 -14.44
CA ALA A 171 9.50 2.45 -14.11
C ALA A 171 10.99 2.49 -13.73
N ARG A 172 11.43 1.53 -12.91
CA ARG A 172 12.85 1.36 -12.56
C ARG A 172 13.70 1.08 -13.79
N ASP A 173 13.27 0.15 -14.64
CA ASP A 173 14.03 -0.31 -15.80
C ASP A 173 14.14 0.78 -16.87
N VAL A 174 13.07 1.56 -17.08
CA VAL A 174 13.09 2.76 -17.93
C VAL A 174 14.04 3.82 -17.40
N ALA A 175 14.04 4.08 -16.09
CA ALA A 175 14.86 5.13 -15.48
C ALA A 175 16.36 4.77 -15.40
N PHE A 176 16.68 3.50 -15.20
CA PHE A 176 18.05 3.02 -14.94
C PHE A 176 18.57 2.05 -16.01
N GLU A 177 17.94 2.03 -17.19
CA GLU A 177 18.35 1.26 -18.38
C GLU A 177 18.55 -0.24 -18.10
N ASP A 178 17.49 -0.91 -17.65
CA ASP A 178 17.45 -2.35 -17.33
C ASP A 178 18.56 -2.78 -16.34
N PRO A 179 18.57 -2.23 -15.10
CA PRO A 179 19.62 -2.53 -14.14
C PRO A 179 19.60 -4.00 -13.72
N VAL A 180 20.78 -4.55 -13.41
CA VAL A 180 20.88 -5.88 -12.79
C VAL A 180 20.42 -5.78 -11.34
N THR A 181 19.33 -6.47 -11.01
CA THR A 181 18.80 -6.53 -9.64
C THR A 181 18.83 -7.96 -9.09
N GLU A 182 19.12 -8.10 -7.81
CA GLU A 182 18.93 -9.36 -7.11
C GLU A 182 17.42 -9.61 -6.87
N ASP A 183 17.02 -10.89 -6.84
CA ASP A 183 15.67 -11.25 -6.41
C ASP A 183 15.56 -11.10 -4.88
N GLU A 184 15.02 -9.97 -4.45
CA GLU A 184 14.82 -9.67 -3.02
C GLU A 184 13.53 -10.29 -2.44
N THR A 185 12.74 -11.05 -3.22
CA THR A 185 11.42 -11.56 -2.82
C THR A 185 11.47 -12.33 -1.49
N ALA A 186 12.42 -13.24 -1.32
CA ALA A 186 12.54 -14.04 -0.09
C ALA A 186 12.92 -13.19 1.13
N LEU A 187 13.82 -12.22 0.96
CA LEU A 187 14.21 -11.29 2.02
C LEU A 187 13.02 -10.40 2.42
N MET A 188 12.24 -9.92 1.46
CA MET A 188 11.06 -9.11 1.71
C MET A 188 9.95 -9.89 2.43
N LEU A 189 9.68 -11.13 2.02
CA LEU A 189 8.72 -11.98 2.73
C LEU A 189 9.12 -12.19 4.20
N GLN A 190 10.41 -12.45 4.46
CA GLN A 190 10.92 -12.56 5.82
C GLN A 190 10.74 -11.26 6.61
N ARG A 191 11.03 -10.10 6.02
CA ARG A 191 10.85 -8.77 6.64
C ARG A 191 9.36 -8.48 6.94
N MET A 192 8.45 -8.96 6.10
CA MET A 192 7.01 -8.83 6.30
C MET A 192 6.41 -9.84 7.30
N GLY A 193 7.23 -10.73 7.87
CA GLY A 193 6.76 -11.79 8.77
C GLY A 193 5.94 -12.86 8.06
N ILE A 194 6.05 -12.97 6.73
CA ILE A 194 5.42 -14.01 5.93
C ILE A 194 6.41 -15.17 5.79
N PRO A 195 6.12 -16.37 6.32
CA PRO A 195 7.07 -17.48 6.26
C PRO A 195 7.36 -17.89 4.81
N VAL A 196 8.64 -17.91 4.43
CA VAL A 196 9.09 -18.41 3.13
C VAL A 196 9.39 -19.90 3.27
N GLY A 197 8.50 -20.76 2.78
CA GLY A 197 8.68 -22.21 2.81
C GLY A 197 7.71 -22.92 1.88
N ALA A 198 8.26 -23.69 0.93
CA ALA A 198 7.49 -24.50 -0.02
C ALA A 198 6.57 -25.49 0.72
N GLY A 199 5.25 -25.37 0.50
CA GLY A 199 4.29 -26.48 0.60
C GLY A 199 4.19 -27.26 1.92
N GLY A 200 4.59 -26.70 3.06
CA GLY A 200 4.49 -27.35 4.37
C GLY A 200 3.44 -26.68 5.27
N ARG A 201 2.69 -27.48 6.05
CA ARG A 201 1.83 -26.96 7.13
C ARG A 201 2.66 -26.00 8.02
N PRO A 202 2.11 -24.84 8.42
CA PRO A 202 2.87 -23.86 9.19
C PRO A 202 3.44 -24.49 10.47
N ASP A 203 4.75 -24.33 10.63
CA ASP A 203 5.51 -24.68 11.83
C ASP A 203 4.83 -24.09 13.09
N ALA A 204 4.89 -24.82 14.21
CA ALA A 204 4.49 -24.34 15.53
C ALA A 204 5.14 -22.99 15.92
N ALA A 205 6.34 -22.67 15.41
CA ALA A 205 6.98 -21.37 15.55
C ALA A 205 6.30 -20.27 14.72
N ALA A 206 5.84 -20.57 13.50
CA ALA A 206 5.05 -19.65 12.68
C ALA A 206 3.65 -19.41 13.30
N ARG A 207 3.06 -20.42 13.96
CA ARG A 207 1.81 -20.27 14.73
C ARG A 207 1.99 -19.45 16.02
N ARG A 208 3.20 -19.41 16.60
CA ARG A 208 3.59 -18.52 17.71
C ARG A 208 3.87 -17.09 17.27
N ALA A 209 4.03 -16.83 15.98
CA ALA A 209 4.24 -15.50 15.40
C ALA A 209 2.92 -14.82 14.97
N LEU A 210 1.78 -15.51 15.08
CA LEU A 210 0.48 -14.85 14.97
C LEU A 210 0.38 -13.86 16.14
N PRO A 211 0.07 -12.58 15.87
CA PRO A 211 -0.05 -11.59 16.92
C PRO A 211 -1.05 -12.09 17.96
N GLU A 212 -0.70 -11.93 19.24
CA GLU A 212 -1.62 -12.26 20.33
C GLU A 212 -2.96 -11.56 20.08
N ARG A 213 -4.06 -12.31 20.27
CA ARG A 213 -5.39 -11.74 20.17
C ARG A 213 -5.51 -10.56 21.11
N THR A 214 -5.94 -9.44 20.55
CA THR A 214 -6.12 -8.16 21.23
C THR A 214 -7.59 -7.85 21.48
N TRP A 215 -8.49 -8.45 20.70
CA TRP A 215 -9.93 -8.34 20.93
C TRP A 215 -10.35 -9.29 22.06
N PRO A 216 -11.50 -9.03 22.71
CA PRO A 216 -12.06 -9.94 23.71
C PRO A 216 -12.13 -11.37 23.19
N SER A 217 -11.80 -12.35 24.03
CA SER A 217 -11.61 -13.75 23.61
C SER A 217 -12.87 -14.41 23.04
N ASP A 218 -14.04 -13.85 23.34
CA ASP A 218 -15.34 -14.27 22.83
C ASP A 218 -15.71 -13.69 21.46
N THR A 219 -14.93 -12.76 20.91
CA THR A 219 -15.12 -12.29 19.54
C THR A 219 -14.60 -13.32 18.52
N ASP A 220 -15.11 -13.26 17.31
CA ASP A 220 -14.65 -14.11 16.20
C ASP A 220 -13.19 -13.78 15.81
N ALA A 221 -12.34 -14.81 15.77
CA ALA A 221 -10.91 -14.63 15.51
C ALA A 221 -10.61 -14.28 14.05
N ASP A 222 -11.43 -14.73 13.11
CA ASP A 222 -11.26 -14.41 11.69
C ASP A 222 -11.62 -12.94 11.44
N LEU A 223 -12.67 -12.41 12.11
CA LEU A 223 -13.01 -10.98 12.05
C LEU A 223 -11.88 -10.09 12.59
N GLU A 224 -11.28 -10.45 13.73
CA GLU A 224 -10.14 -9.72 14.29
C GLU A 224 -8.93 -9.74 13.34
N LEU A 225 -8.60 -10.91 12.78
CA LEU A 225 -7.49 -11.06 11.84
C LEU A 225 -7.73 -10.26 10.56
N LEU A 226 -8.94 -10.34 10.01
CA LEU A 226 -9.38 -9.58 8.84
C LEU A 226 -9.25 -8.07 9.07
N THR A 227 -9.76 -7.59 10.20
CA THR A 227 -9.69 -6.17 10.56
C THR A 227 -8.25 -5.72 10.73
N THR A 228 -7.42 -6.51 11.41
CA THR A 228 -5.99 -6.21 11.59
C THR A 228 -5.27 -6.13 10.25
N ARG A 229 -5.58 -7.03 9.31
CA ARG A 229 -5.00 -7.01 7.96
C ARG A 229 -5.42 -5.77 7.18
N MET A 230 -6.70 -5.44 7.16
CA MET A 230 -7.21 -4.24 6.47
C MET A 230 -6.62 -2.95 7.04
N VAL A 231 -6.53 -2.83 8.37
CA VAL A 231 -5.90 -1.68 9.03
C VAL A 231 -4.44 -1.55 8.63
N ARG A 232 -3.67 -2.64 8.68
CA ARG A 232 -2.25 -2.62 8.31
C ARG A 232 -2.05 -2.29 6.85
N LEU A 233 -2.84 -2.88 5.96
CA LEU A 233 -2.78 -2.59 4.53
C LEU A 233 -3.11 -1.12 4.27
N LEU A 234 -4.19 -0.59 4.83
CA LEU A 234 -4.54 0.83 4.69
C LEU A 234 -3.42 1.76 5.18
N LEU A 235 -2.75 1.44 6.30
CA LEU A 235 -1.60 2.21 6.77
C LEU A 235 -0.39 2.13 5.82
N ILE A 236 -0.18 0.98 5.16
CA ILE A 236 0.84 0.84 4.10
C ILE A 236 0.50 1.76 2.93
N GLU A 237 -0.74 1.74 2.42
CA GLU A 237 -1.16 2.61 1.31
C GLU A 237 -0.98 4.10 1.64
N ILE A 238 -1.32 4.50 2.87
CA ILE A 238 -1.15 5.89 3.32
C ILE A 238 0.34 6.25 3.38
N SER A 239 1.18 5.34 3.88
CA SER A 239 2.64 5.55 3.92
C SER A 239 3.26 5.65 2.53
N ALA A 240 2.73 4.88 1.57
CA ALA A 240 3.20 4.85 0.19
C ALA A 240 2.99 6.20 -0.51
N PHE A 241 2.06 7.05 -0.06
CA PHE A 241 1.86 8.40 -0.60
C PHE A 241 3.15 9.22 -0.71
N HIS A 242 4.00 9.20 0.32
CA HIS A 242 5.28 9.90 0.29
C HIS A 242 6.31 9.21 -0.61
N ALA A 243 6.25 7.89 -0.75
CA ALA A 243 7.10 7.13 -1.68
C ALA A 243 6.73 7.43 -3.14
N PHE A 244 5.44 7.53 -3.48
CA PHE A 244 4.98 7.95 -4.80
C PHE A 244 5.45 9.37 -5.13
N ALA A 245 5.26 10.33 -4.23
CA ALA A 245 5.71 11.70 -4.44
C ALA A 245 7.23 11.79 -4.62
N TRP A 246 7.99 11.06 -3.80
CA TRP A 246 9.45 10.94 -3.91
C TRP A 246 9.88 10.35 -5.26
N ALA A 247 9.25 9.26 -5.69
CA ALA A 247 9.59 8.60 -6.95
C ALA A 247 9.19 9.45 -8.16
N GLU A 248 8.01 10.08 -8.17
CA GLU A 248 7.59 11.00 -9.23
C GLU A 248 8.59 12.15 -9.39
N GLU A 249 9.00 12.79 -8.29
CA GLU A 249 9.94 13.91 -8.35
C GLU A 249 11.34 13.48 -8.81
N LEU A 250 11.84 12.35 -8.32
CA LEU A 250 13.16 11.83 -8.67
C LEU A 250 13.22 11.39 -10.14
N LEU A 251 12.20 10.65 -10.58
CA LEU A 251 12.17 10.01 -11.91
C LEU A 251 11.71 10.96 -13.02
N ALA A 252 11.29 12.18 -12.67
CA ALA A 252 10.92 13.22 -13.63
C ALA A 252 12.14 14.01 -14.14
N ASP A 253 13.32 13.85 -13.54
CA ASP A 253 14.50 14.62 -13.93
C ASP A 253 15.29 13.91 -15.06
N PRO A 254 15.26 14.44 -16.30
CA PRO A 254 15.96 13.84 -17.43
C PRO A 254 17.48 14.02 -17.37
N ASP A 255 18.00 14.92 -16.53
CA ASP A 255 19.44 15.06 -16.30
C ASP A 255 19.95 14.01 -15.29
N LEU A 256 19.05 13.36 -14.55
CA LEU A 256 19.39 12.38 -13.51
C LEU A 256 19.19 10.93 -13.95
N VAL A 257 18.10 10.65 -14.68
CA VAL A 257 17.68 9.31 -15.08
C VAL A 257 17.26 9.27 -16.55
N ALA A 258 17.26 8.07 -17.13
CA ALA A 258 16.83 7.87 -18.52
C ALA A 258 15.29 7.94 -18.67
N GLY A 259 14.82 7.87 -19.91
CA GLY A 259 13.39 7.68 -20.23
C GLY A 259 12.53 8.95 -20.31
N ASP A 260 13.11 10.15 -20.28
CA ASP A 260 12.41 11.43 -20.56
C ASP A 260 11.07 11.59 -19.77
N GLY A 261 11.15 11.32 -18.46
CA GLY A 261 10.03 11.41 -17.53
C GLY A 261 8.97 10.30 -17.66
N GLU A 262 9.16 9.30 -18.51
CA GLU A 262 8.23 8.17 -18.67
C GLU A 262 8.05 7.38 -17.37
N ALA A 263 9.14 7.13 -16.64
CA ALA A 263 9.10 6.44 -15.35
C ALA A 263 8.23 7.20 -14.33
N ALA A 264 8.38 8.54 -14.23
CA ALA A 264 7.53 9.36 -13.37
C ALA A 264 6.05 9.34 -13.80
N ARG A 265 5.76 9.37 -15.11
CA ARG A 265 4.38 9.23 -15.61
C ARG A 265 3.78 7.89 -15.19
N LEU A 266 4.55 6.80 -15.30
CA LEU A 266 4.09 5.47 -14.90
C LEU A 266 3.80 5.41 -13.40
N VAL A 267 4.66 5.96 -12.55
CA VAL A 267 4.41 6.07 -11.10
C VAL A 267 3.14 6.88 -10.81
N SER A 268 2.87 7.95 -11.57
CA SER A 268 1.63 8.72 -11.42
C SER A 268 0.37 7.92 -11.76
N TYR A 269 0.47 6.93 -12.65
CA TYR A 269 -0.63 6.02 -12.97
C TYR A 269 -0.88 5.04 -11.81
N ILE A 270 0.18 4.42 -11.27
CA ILE A 270 0.10 3.55 -10.09
C ILE A 270 -0.56 4.31 -8.92
N ARG A 271 -0.10 5.54 -8.66
CA ARG A 271 -0.68 6.39 -7.61
C ARG A 271 -2.17 6.69 -7.83
N ALA A 272 -2.61 6.86 -9.09
CA ALA A 272 -4.03 7.05 -9.39
C ALA A 272 -4.83 5.78 -9.05
N ASP A 273 -4.26 4.61 -9.33
CA ASP A 273 -4.85 3.30 -9.10
C ASP A 273 -5.01 2.96 -7.60
N GLU A 274 -4.20 3.56 -6.73
CA GLU A 274 -4.34 3.40 -5.27
C GLU A 274 -5.58 4.07 -4.67
N THR A 275 -6.17 5.04 -5.36
CA THR A 275 -7.34 5.76 -4.83
C THR A 275 -8.49 4.82 -4.46
N PRO A 276 -8.98 3.92 -5.35
CA PRO A 276 -10.01 2.96 -4.98
C PRO A 276 -9.58 2.01 -3.85
N HIS A 277 -8.30 1.64 -3.74
CA HIS A 277 -7.77 0.76 -2.68
C HIS A 277 -7.93 1.38 -1.30
N VAL A 278 -7.41 2.59 -1.15
CA VAL A 278 -7.52 3.40 0.07
C VAL A 278 -8.99 3.61 0.43
N GLU A 279 -9.80 4.03 -0.53
CA GLU A 279 -11.17 4.45 -0.25
C GLU A 279 -12.09 3.28 0.10
N TYR A 280 -11.97 2.09 -0.52
CA TYR A 280 -12.79 0.95 -0.10
C TYR A 280 -12.38 0.44 1.29
N LEU A 281 -11.07 0.33 1.59
CA LEU A 281 -10.58 -0.12 2.90
C LEU A 281 -11.04 0.84 4.00
N ARG A 282 -10.90 2.15 3.75
CA ARG A 282 -11.39 3.20 4.63
C ARG A 282 -12.90 3.08 4.87
N THR A 283 -13.67 2.83 3.81
CA THR A 283 -15.13 2.66 3.90
C THR A 283 -15.50 1.45 4.74
N VAL A 284 -14.93 0.28 4.45
CA VAL A 284 -15.20 -0.98 5.19
C VAL A 284 -14.84 -0.84 6.67
N LEU A 285 -13.68 -0.26 6.98
CA LEU A 285 -13.25 -0.07 8.37
C LEU A 285 -14.16 0.92 9.11
N SER A 286 -14.66 1.95 8.42
CA SER A 286 -15.62 2.90 9.00
C SER A 286 -16.98 2.25 9.26
N GLU A 287 -17.47 1.45 8.31
CA GLU A 287 -18.69 0.66 8.47
C GLU A 287 -18.60 -0.31 9.65
N LEU A 288 -17.46 -0.99 9.83
CA LEU A 288 -17.27 -1.91 10.95
C LEU A 288 -17.09 -1.15 12.29
N ARG A 289 -16.39 -0.01 12.27
CA ARG A 289 -16.20 0.85 13.45
C ARG A 289 -17.54 1.29 14.04
N ASP A 290 -18.52 1.61 13.20
CA ASP A 290 -19.79 2.18 13.65
C ASP A 290 -20.87 1.11 13.93
N ARG A 291 -20.51 -0.18 13.86
CA ARG A 291 -21.38 -1.32 14.14
C ARG A 291 -21.05 -2.03 15.45
N THR A 292 -21.94 -2.92 15.86
CA THR A 292 -21.76 -3.79 17.03
C THR A 292 -21.25 -5.16 16.60
N VAL A 293 -20.10 -5.57 17.16
CA VAL A 293 -19.59 -6.94 17.03
C VAL A 293 -20.23 -7.84 18.09
N VAL A 294 -20.70 -9.01 17.68
CA VAL A 294 -21.35 -9.99 18.58
C VAL A 294 -20.36 -11.10 18.88
N GLY A 295 -20.04 -11.27 20.17
CA GLY A 295 -19.22 -12.37 20.67
C GLY A 295 -20.05 -13.58 21.12
N ASP A 296 -19.35 -14.66 21.44
CA ASP A 296 -19.91 -15.90 21.97
C ASP A 296 -20.80 -15.63 23.19
N GLY A 297 -21.99 -16.23 23.18
CA GLY A 297 -23.02 -16.01 24.20
C GLY A 297 -23.81 -14.71 24.01
N GLY A 298 -23.66 -14.03 22.87
CA GLY A 298 -24.46 -12.84 22.51
C GLY A 298 -23.98 -11.55 23.16
N ARG A 299 -22.76 -11.53 23.73
CA ARG A 299 -22.17 -10.30 24.26
C ARG A 299 -21.90 -9.32 23.12
N ARG A 300 -22.19 -8.05 23.37
CA ARG A 300 -22.11 -6.98 22.38
C ARG A 300 -20.88 -6.12 22.65
N HIS A 301 -20.06 -5.95 21.62
CA HIS A 301 -18.82 -5.17 21.66
C HIS A 301 -18.91 -4.02 20.68
N PRO A 302 -18.69 -2.76 21.09
CA PRO A 302 -18.71 -1.63 20.16
C PRO A 302 -17.56 -1.75 19.15
N GLY A 303 -17.86 -1.68 17.85
CA GLY A 303 -16.85 -1.68 16.78
C GLY A 303 -15.84 -0.55 16.95
N ALA A 304 -16.27 0.61 17.47
CA ALA A 304 -15.41 1.76 17.70
C ALA A 304 -14.25 1.45 18.66
N VAL A 305 -14.48 0.58 19.65
CA VAL A 305 -13.44 0.14 20.58
C VAL A 305 -12.51 -0.87 19.91
N LEU A 306 -13.07 -1.82 19.16
CA LEU A 306 -12.32 -2.90 18.54
C LEU A 306 -11.46 -2.41 17.36
N VAL A 307 -12.08 -1.72 16.39
CA VAL A 307 -11.42 -1.13 15.23
C VAL A 307 -10.49 0.01 15.68
N GLY A 308 -10.94 0.90 16.55
CA GLY A 308 -10.13 2.01 17.06
C GLY A 308 -8.88 1.53 17.80
N GLY A 309 -9.01 0.56 18.70
CA GLY A 309 -7.85 -0.02 19.37
C GLY A 309 -6.89 -0.73 18.42
N THR A 310 -7.40 -1.36 17.36
CA THR A 310 -6.57 -2.00 16.33
C THR A 310 -5.80 -0.95 15.52
N TRP A 311 -6.49 0.12 15.12
CA TRP A 311 -5.93 1.27 14.42
C TRP A 311 -4.80 1.93 15.21
N ASP A 312 -5.05 2.31 16.46
CA ASP A 312 -4.08 3.03 17.30
C ASP A 312 -2.79 2.21 17.50
N ARG A 313 -2.94 0.90 17.77
CA ARG A 313 -1.78 0.00 17.91
C ARG A 313 -0.99 -0.11 16.61
N ALA A 314 -1.67 -0.29 15.47
CA ALA A 314 -1.01 -0.43 14.18
C ALA A 314 -0.32 0.87 13.75
N LEU A 315 -0.94 2.04 14.01
CA LEU A 315 -0.35 3.34 13.73
C LEU A 315 0.90 3.58 14.59
N ALA A 316 0.81 3.33 15.90
CA ALA A 316 1.96 3.45 16.81
C ALA A 316 3.11 2.51 16.42
N GLN A 317 2.80 1.28 16.00
CA GLN A 317 3.79 0.33 15.50
C GLN A 317 4.45 0.84 14.20
N SER A 318 3.66 1.42 13.29
CA SER A 318 4.13 1.89 11.99
C SER A 318 5.03 3.12 12.11
N LEU A 319 4.62 4.13 12.88
CA LEU A 319 5.36 5.38 13.06
C LEU A 319 6.55 5.26 14.03
N GLY A 320 6.57 4.21 14.87
CA GLY A 320 7.62 3.95 15.84
C GLY A 320 8.58 2.85 15.39
N PRO A 321 8.48 1.61 15.92
CA PRO A 321 9.43 0.53 15.67
C PRO A 321 9.67 0.25 14.18
N ASN A 322 8.61 0.08 13.38
CA ASN A 322 8.76 -0.28 11.97
C ASN A 322 9.53 0.79 11.19
N ARG A 323 9.30 2.07 11.52
CA ARG A 323 10.03 3.17 10.92
C ARG A 323 11.51 3.15 11.30
N ALA A 324 11.84 2.97 12.57
CA ALA A 324 13.23 2.93 13.02
C ALA A 324 14.01 1.79 12.35
N ASP A 325 13.38 0.61 12.24
CA ASP A 325 13.93 -0.54 11.52
C ASP A 325 14.10 -0.24 10.03
N GLY A 326 13.11 0.40 9.39
CA GLY A 326 13.18 0.80 7.98
C GLY A 326 14.30 1.79 7.68
N LEU A 327 14.50 2.79 8.54
CA LEU A 327 15.61 3.75 8.43
C LEU A 327 16.97 3.05 8.55
N GLU A 328 17.14 2.21 9.57
CA GLU A 328 18.41 1.50 9.79
C GLU A 328 18.74 0.53 8.65
N VAL A 329 17.74 -0.20 8.15
CA VAL A 329 17.90 -1.11 7.01
C VAL A 329 18.32 -0.33 5.76
N THR A 330 17.61 0.75 5.44
CA THR A 330 17.89 1.55 4.25
C THR A 330 19.26 2.22 4.32
N TRP A 331 19.64 2.73 5.50
CA TRP A 331 20.97 3.30 5.71
C TRP A 331 22.09 2.27 5.52
N ARG A 332 21.91 1.03 6.01
CA ARG A 332 22.89 -0.05 5.77
C ARG A 332 23.03 -0.39 4.30
N GLU A 333 21.94 -0.37 3.54
CA GLU A 333 21.95 -0.55 2.09
C GLU A 333 22.74 0.58 1.41
N VAL A 334 22.59 1.83 1.84
CA VAL A 334 23.40 2.97 1.35
C VAL A 334 24.88 2.80 1.68
N VAL A 335 25.22 2.47 2.93
CA VAL A 335 26.62 2.24 3.33
C VAL A 335 27.25 1.11 2.54
N HIS A 336 26.51 0.01 2.34
CA HIS A 336 26.96 -1.10 1.52
C HIS A 336 27.21 -0.68 0.07
N ALA A 337 26.27 0.06 -0.52
CA ALA A 337 26.39 0.55 -1.89
C ALA A 337 27.52 1.57 -2.08
N ILE A 338 27.84 2.39 -1.07
CA ILE A 338 29.02 3.28 -1.10
C ILE A 338 30.32 2.45 -1.00
N GLY A 339 30.37 1.47 -0.10
CA GLY A 339 31.52 0.58 0.07
C GLY A 339 32.84 1.32 0.37
N ASP A 340 33.97 0.69 0.00
CA ASP A 340 35.33 1.16 0.32
C ASP A 340 35.96 2.05 -0.76
N ARG A 341 35.15 2.70 -1.60
CA ARG A 341 35.66 3.56 -2.69
C ARG A 341 36.41 4.78 -2.16
N PRO A 342 37.34 5.37 -2.95
CA PRO A 342 37.96 6.63 -2.59
C PRO A 342 36.91 7.71 -2.28
N GLY A 343 37.03 8.35 -1.12
CA GLY A 343 36.07 9.38 -0.67
C GLY A 343 34.79 8.83 -0.04
N SER A 344 34.68 7.53 0.27
CA SER A 344 33.48 6.93 0.88
C SER A 344 33.01 7.65 2.16
N ALA A 345 33.96 8.09 3.01
CA ALA A 345 33.65 8.85 4.21
C ALA A 345 33.01 10.22 3.90
N ASP A 346 33.53 10.91 2.88
CA ASP A 346 33.00 12.21 2.46
C ASP A 346 31.62 12.06 1.80
N LEU A 347 31.43 11.01 0.99
CA LEU A 347 30.15 10.68 0.36
C LEU A 347 29.07 10.40 1.41
N LEU A 348 29.38 9.57 2.41
CA LEU A 348 28.43 9.25 3.47
C LEU A 348 28.10 10.48 4.32
N HIS A 349 29.10 11.32 4.63
CA HIS A 349 28.89 12.57 5.34
C HIS A 349 27.97 13.54 4.59
N GLU A 350 28.18 13.73 3.28
CA GLU A 350 27.33 14.57 2.45
C GLU A 350 25.90 14.03 2.37
N PHE A 351 25.75 12.72 2.16
CA PHE A 351 24.45 12.05 2.17
C PHE A 351 23.69 12.26 3.49
N ASP A 352 24.35 12.08 4.64
CA ASP A 352 23.72 12.28 5.96
C ASP A 352 23.40 13.77 6.21
N ALA A 353 24.18 14.71 5.64
CA ALA A 353 23.96 16.14 5.78
C ALA A 353 22.67 16.61 5.06
N LEU A 354 22.35 16.00 3.91
CA LEU A 354 21.14 16.28 3.11
C LEU A 354 19.85 15.72 3.73
N GLY A 355 19.96 14.78 4.67
CA GLY A 355 18.83 14.06 5.25
C GLY A 355 18.08 14.83 6.33
N SER A 356 16.74 14.71 6.31
CA SER A 356 15.83 15.11 7.38
C SER A 356 15.78 14.09 8.54
N ALA A 357 16.25 12.86 8.33
CA ALA A 357 16.47 11.86 9.38
C ALA A 357 17.97 11.57 9.51
N ARG A 358 18.50 11.64 10.73
CA ARG A 358 19.93 11.46 11.00
C ARG A 358 20.18 10.35 12.00
N ARG A 359 21.12 9.48 11.64
CA ARG A 359 21.63 8.42 12.50
C ARG A 359 22.66 8.99 13.47
N GLN A 360 22.49 8.75 14.75
CA GLN A 360 23.42 9.14 15.80
C GLN A 360 24.53 8.09 15.97
N ALA A 361 25.61 8.47 16.65
CA ALA A 361 26.75 7.58 16.91
C ALA A 361 26.36 6.33 17.75
N ASP A 362 25.33 6.45 18.58
CA ASP A 362 24.78 5.35 19.38
C ASP A 362 23.79 4.45 18.61
N GLY A 363 23.57 4.74 17.32
CA GLY A 363 22.64 4.02 16.45
C GLY A 363 21.19 4.46 16.55
N THR A 364 20.87 5.47 17.35
CA THR A 364 19.51 6.05 17.41
C THR A 364 19.24 6.97 16.23
N TRP A 365 17.96 7.14 15.89
CA TRP A 365 17.50 8.00 14.80
C TRP A 365 16.82 9.25 15.35
N VAL A 366 17.21 10.41 14.85
CA VAL A 366 16.56 11.70 15.17
C VAL A 366 16.05 12.37 13.91
N GLN A 367 14.92 13.08 14.02
CA GLN A 367 14.47 13.99 12.97
C GLN A 367 15.26 15.30 13.10
N ALA A 368 15.86 15.76 12.01
CA ALA A 368 16.38 17.11 11.93
C ALA A 368 15.20 18.08 12.02
N ALA A 369 15.39 19.21 12.73
CA ALA A 369 14.39 20.27 12.72
C ALA A 369 14.21 20.76 11.28
N ALA A 370 12.97 21.00 10.86
CA ALA A 370 12.69 21.63 9.58
C ALA A 370 13.47 22.96 9.51
N ALA A 371 14.29 23.10 8.49
CA ALA A 371 15.09 24.31 8.24
C ALA A 371 14.20 25.47 7.77
#